data_AF-A0A4R4SLQ0-F1
#
_entry.id   AF-A0A4R4SLQ0-F1
#
_cell.length_a   1.000
_cell.length_b   1.000
_cell.length_c   1.000
_cell.angle_alpha   90.00
_cell.angle_beta   90.00
_cell.angle_gamma   90.00
#
_symmetry.space_group_name_H-M   'P 1'
#
loop_
_entity.id
_entity.type
_entity.pdbx_description
1 polymer ?
#
loop_
_entity_poly.entity_id
_entity_poly.type
_entity_poly.pdbx_seq_one_letter_code
_entity_poly.pdbx_strand_id
1 'polypeptide(L)'
;LLARLEIPVRHEVITGGLRRRYELHRLQVPREHQATYATLVDIGWRQGRRELIGGPASGASAPRRAWRPRLAAAAWRAALLAGGRHVRRHILGIRLTDREFAAVLVRGAVLLEVPVLLRPGAGCFVVSVADGPDRDRILHSVTLDPATGPGVAAVG
;
A
#
# COMPACT_ATOMS: atom_id res chain seq x y z
N LEU A 1 12.68 -3.71 0.62
CA LEU A 1 11.77 -4.89 0.59
C LEU A 1 12.24 -5.91 -0.43
N LEU A 2 12.32 -5.57 -1.72
CA LEU A 2 12.73 -6.54 -2.76
C LEU A 2 14.13 -7.14 -2.51
N ALA A 3 15.08 -6.34 -2.02
CA ALA A 3 16.38 -6.85 -1.58
C ALA A 3 16.30 -7.87 -0.43
N ARG A 4 15.34 -7.72 0.51
CA ARG A 4 15.09 -8.69 1.60
C ARG A 4 14.44 -9.99 1.10
N LEU A 5 13.86 -9.95 -0.10
CA LEU A 5 13.27 -11.11 -0.78
C LEU A 5 14.25 -11.69 -1.80
N GLU A 6 15.51 -11.26 -1.78
CA GLU A 6 16.56 -11.70 -2.69
C GLU A 6 16.22 -11.49 -4.17
N ILE A 7 15.33 -10.52 -4.46
CA ILE A 7 15.01 -10.13 -5.84
C ILE A 7 15.88 -8.92 -6.19
N PRO A 8 16.89 -9.09 -7.05
CA PRO A 8 17.68 -7.96 -7.52
C PRO A 8 16.79 -7.04 -8.35
N VAL A 9 16.91 -5.74 -8.11
CA VAL A 9 16.22 -4.71 -8.87
C VAL A 9 17.17 -3.58 -9.24
N ARG A 10 17.10 -3.13 -10.48
CA ARG A 10 17.69 -1.86 -10.88
C ARG A 10 16.68 -0.77 -10.58
N HIS A 11 17.08 0.19 -9.76
CA HIS A 11 16.29 1.36 -9.43
C HIS A 11 16.85 2.56 -10.20
N GLU A 12 15.99 3.18 -10.99
CA GLU A 12 16.28 4.38 -11.76
C GLU A 12 15.36 5.51 -11.28
N VAL A 13 15.91 6.70 -11.07
CA VAL A 13 15.15 7.90 -10.69
C VAL A 13 15.32 8.92 -11.82
N ILE A 14 14.21 9.31 -12.42
CA ILE A 14 14.16 10.32 -13.47
C ILE A 14 13.41 11.52 -12.91
N THR A 15 14.10 12.67 -12.78
CA THR A 15 13.47 13.91 -12.37
C THR A 15 13.04 14.70 -13.61
N GLY A 16 11.83 15.25 -13.59
CA GLY A 16 11.25 15.93 -14.75
C GLY A 16 10.29 17.04 -14.38
N GLY A 17 9.93 17.84 -15.38
CA GLY A 17 8.96 18.93 -15.27
C GLY A 17 9.58 20.30 -15.00
N LEU A 18 9.04 21.32 -15.67
CA LEU A 18 9.51 22.72 -15.56
C LEU A 18 8.87 23.42 -14.35
N ARG A 19 7.55 23.67 -14.41
CA ARG A 19 6.81 24.38 -13.35
C ARG A 19 6.36 23.49 -12.19
N ARG A 20 6.15 22.19 -12.46
CA ARG A 20 5.89 21.16 -11.44
C ARG A 20 6.96 20.10 -11.58
N ARG A 21 7.85 20.02 -10.60
CA ARG A 21 8.88 18.97 -10.53
C ARG A 21 8.21 17.67 -10.09
N TYR A 22 8.55 16.58 -10.78
CA TYR A 22 8.15 15.23 -10.41
C TYR A 22 9.36 14.31 -10.46
N GLU A 23 9.34 13.29 -9.60
CA GLU A 23 10.32 12.21 -9.59
C GLU A 23 9.62 10.93 -10.05
N LEU A 24 10.15 10.31 -11.12
CA LEU A 24 9.71 9.02 -11.60
C LEU A 24 10.68 7.96 -11.07
N HIS A 25 10.16 7.04 -10.26
CA HIS A 25 10.91 5.90 -9.76
C HIS A 25 10.58 4.67 -10.61
N ARG A 26 11.56 4.17 -11.36
CA ARG A 26 11.43 2.95 -12.16
C ARG A 26 12.20 1.82 -11.49
N LEU A 27 11.50 0.71 -11.25
CA LEU A 27 12.09 -0.54 -10.77
C LEU A 27 12.10 -1.56 -11.91
N GLN A 28 13.28 -2.09 -12.24
CA GLN A 28 13.44 -3.11 -13.27
C GLN A 28 13.92 -4.41 -12.63
N VAL A 29 13.14 -5.48 -12.81
CA VAL A 29 13.52 -6.84 -12.39
C VAL A 29 14.23 -7.53 -13.56
N PRO A 30 15.47 -8.04 -13.39
CA PRO A 30 16.17 -8.81 -14.40
C PRO A 30 15.33 -9.99 -14.91
N ARG A 31 15.46 -10.33 -16.19
CA ARG A 31 14.60 -11.33 -16.86
C ARG A 31 14.60 -12.68 -16.15
N GLU A 32 15.76 -13.11 -15.70
CA GLU A 32 15.97 -14.36 -14.98
C GLU A 32 15.25 -14.41 -13.61
N HIS A 33 14.89 -13.26 -13.04
CA HIS A 33 14.15 -13.15 -11.77
C HIS A 33 12.66 -12.81 -11.95
N GLN A 34 12.18 -12.57 -13.18
CA GLN A 34 10.80 -12.12 -13.42
C GLN A 34 9.75 -13.15 -12.98
N ALA A 35 9.99 -14.43 -13.23
CA ALA A 35 9.07 -15.50 -12.82
C ALA A 35 8.95 -15.59 -11.30
N THR A 36 10.08 -15.52 -10.59
CA THR A 36 10.13 -15.53 -9.12
C THR A 36 9.45 -14.30 -8.54
N TYR A 37 9.73 -13.11 -9.08
CA TYR A 37 9.06 -11.87 -8.69
C TYR A 37 7.55 -11.95 -8.89
N ALA A 38 7.09 -12.38 -10.07
CA ALA A 38 5.66 -12.49 -10.37
C ALA A 38 4.97 -13.47 -9.42
N THR A 39 5.59 -14.62 -9.14
CA THR A 39 5.08 -15.61 -8.19
C THR A 39 4.98 -15.05 -6.78
N LEU A 40 6.00 -14.33 -6.31
CA LEU A 40 6.01 -13.73 -4.98
C LEU A 40 4.95 -12.64 -4.84
N VAL A 41 4.78 -11.79 -5.85
CA VAL A 41 3.74 -10.76 -5.88
C VAL A 41 2.36 -11.39 -5.87
N ASP A 42 2.13 -12.42 -6.68
CA ASP A 42 0.83 -13.10 -6.76
C ASP A 42 0.48 -13.84 -5.45
N ILE A 43 1.43 -14.57 -4.87
CA ILE A 43 1.24 -15.22 -3.56
C ILE A 43 0.95 -14.16 -2.48
N GLY A 44 1.76 -13.10 -2.43
CA GLY A 44 1.58 -12.01 -1.47
C GLY A 44 0.22 -11.33 -1.62
N TRP A 45 -0.21 -11.10 -2.87
CA TRP A 45 -1.55 -10.57 -3.19
C TRP A 45 -2.65 -11.50 -2.69
N ARG A 46 -2.62 -12.78 -3.07
CA ARG A 46 -3.64 -13.76 -2.67
C ARG A 46 -3.74 -13.91 -1.16
N GLN A 47 -2.59 -13.97 -0.48
CA GLN A 47 -2.53 -14.04 0.99
C GLN A 47 -3.09 -12.76 1.64
N GLY A 48 -2.61 -11.58 1.25
CA GLY A 48 -3.07 -10.32 1.81
C GLY A 48 -4.56 -10.08 1.59
N ARG A 49 -5.05 -10.39 0.38
CA ARG A 49 -6.48 -10.35 0.03
C ARG A 49 -7.30 -11.26 0.94
N ARG A 50 -6.84 -12.50 1.15
CA ARG A 50 -7.52 -13.46 2.03
C ARG A 50 -7.60 -12.95 3.46
N GLU A 51 -6.54 -12.35 3.99
CA GLU A 51 -6.54 -11.81 5.37
C GLU A 51 -7.46 -10.60 5.54
N LEU A 52 -7.51 -9.70 4.56
CA LEU A 52 -8.25 -8.44 4.68
C LEU A 52 -9.73 -8.61 4.32
N ILE A 53 -10.04 -9.40 3.29
CA ILE A 53 -11.42 -9.60 2.82
C ILE A 53 -12.07 -10.82 3.47
N GLY A 54 -11.36 -11.94 3.59
CA GLY A 54 -11.91 -13.25 3.97
C GLY A 54 -12.35 -13.39 5.43
N GLY A 55 -12.20 -12.35 6.25
CA GLY A 55 -12.48 -12.42 7.69
C GLY A 55 -11.43 -13.24 8.45
N PRO A 56 -11.43 -13.19 9.79
CA PRO A 56 -10.61 -14.11 10.56
C PRO A 56 -11.16 -15.53 10.37
N ALA A 57 -10.31 -16.47 9.94
CA ALA A 57 -10.68 -17.88 9.99
C ALA A 57 -11.09 -18.24 11.43
N SER A 58 -12.16 -19.03 11.61
CA SER A 58 -12.54 -19.55 12.93
C SER A 58 -11.32 -20.18 13.60
N GLY A 59 -10.91 -19.65 14.76
CA GLY A 59 -9.68 -20.07 15.44
C GLY A 59 -8.41 -19.27 15.12
N ALA A 60 -8.51 -18.11 14.45
CA ALA A 60 -7.35 -17.24 14.22
C ALA A 60 -6.62 -16.90 15.53
N SER A 61 -5.32 -17.15 15.56
CA SER A 61 -4.47 -16.91 16.72
C SER A 61 -4.38 -15.40 17.06
N ALA A 62 -4.13 -15.07 18.32
CA ALA A 62 -3.95 -13.67 18.76
C ALA A 62 -2.90 -12.89 17.94
N PRO A 63 -1.75 -13.48 17.51
CA PRO A 63 -0.81 -12.83 16.63
C PRO A 63 -1.41 -12.41 15.27
N ARG A 64 -2.30 -13.24 14.70
CA ARG A 64 -2.94 -12.96 13.41
C ARG A 64 -3.93 -11.80 13.52
N ARG A 65 -4.63 -11.67 14.65
CA ARG A 65 -5.48 -10.50 14.93
C ARG A 65 -4.66 -9.21 15.02
N ALA A 66 -3.50 -9.26 15.67
CA ALA A 66 -2.61 -8.09 15.81
C ALA A 66 -1.94 -7.66 14.49
N TRP A 67 -1.72 -8.58 13.55
CA TRP A 67 -1.04 -8.27 12.28
C TRP A 67 -1.97 -7.65 11.21
N ARG A 68 -3.27 -7.96 11.22
CA ARG A 68 -4.22 -7.49 10.20
C ARG A 68 -4.31 -5.96 10.09
N PRO A 69 -4.34 -5.18 11.18
CA PRO A 69 -4.26 -3.71 11.09
C PRO A 69 -2.94 -3.23 10.45
N ARG A 70 -1.82 -3.91 10.70
CA ARG A 70 -0.52 -3.56 10.08
C ARG A 70 -0.52 -3.84 8.58
N LEU A 71 -1.15 -4.95 8.15
CA LEU A 71 -1.35 -5.23 6.74
C LEU A 71 -2.29 -4.21 6.09
N ALA A 72 -3.38 -3.82 6.77
CA ALA A 72 -4.30 -2.78 6.29
C ALA A 72 -3.57 -1.45 6.10
N ALA A 73 -2.76 -1.02 7.08
CA ALA A 73 -1.93 0.17 6.98
C ALA A 73 -0.93 0.08 5.81
N ALA A 74 -0.31 -1.08 5.59
CA ALA A 74 0.59 -1.28 4.45
C ALA A 74 -0.14 -1.16 3.09
N ALA A 75 -1.36 -1.68 2.98
CA ALA A 75 -2.18 -1.57 1.77
C ALA A 75 -2.56 -0.11 1.49
N TRP A 76 -3.01 0.63 2.51
CA TRP A 76 -3.31 2.06 2.40
C TRP A 76 -2.08 2.89 2.02
N ARG A 77 -0.92 2.59 2.62
CA ARG A 77 0.35 3.21 2.23
C ARG A 77 0.66 2.98 0.76
N ALA A 78 0.60 1.73 0.31
CA ALA A 78 0.88 1.38 -1.08
C ALA A 78 -0.07 2.11 -2.04
N ALA A 79 -1.36 2.17 -1.72
CA ALA A 79 -2.35 2.87 -2.53
C ALA A 79 -2.10 4.39 -2.59
N LEU A 80 -1.74 5.02 -1.47
CA LEU A 80 -1.42 6.46 -1.41
C LEU A 80 -0.13 6.80 -2.18
N LEU A 81 0.84 5.89 -2.20
CA LEU A 81 2.08 6.04 -2.96
C LEU A 81 1.85 5.84 -4.47
N ALA A 82 1.07 4.82 -4.85
CA ALA A 82 0.88 4.45 -6.25
C ALA A 82 -0.18 5.30 -6.97
N GLY A 83 -1.33 5.53 -6.35
CA GLY A 83 -2.45 6.26 -6.95
C GLY A 83 -2.31 7.78 -6.89
N GLY A 84 -1.34 8.28 -6.13
CA GLY A 84 -1.27 9.67 -5.72
C GLY A 84 -2.42 10.05 -4.77
N ARG A 85 -2.24 11.14 -4.03
CA ARG A 85 -3.28 11.65 -3.13
C ARG A 85 -4.16 12.61 -3.89
N HIS A 86 -5.43 12.25 -4.11
CA HIS A 86 -6.42 13.24 -4.51
C HIS A 86 -6.88 13.99 -3.25
N VAL A 87 -6.04 14.91 -2.77
CA VAL A 87 -6.41 15.83 -1.69
C VAL A 87 -7.15 17.01 -2.33
N ARG A 88 -8.46 16.89 -2.52
CA ARG A 88 -9.30 18.10 -2.50
C ARG A 88 -9.42 18.51 -1.05
N ARG A 89 -9.47 19.83 -0.78
CA ARG A 89 -9.37 20.50 0.54
C ARG A 89 -10.10 19.86 1.74
N HIS A 90 -10.97 18.88 1.53
CA HIS A 90 -11.83 18.24 2.53
C HIS A 90 -11.95 16.70 2.41
N ILE A 91 -11.13 16.01 1.59
CA ILE A 91 -11.12 14.54 1.50
C ILE A 91 -9.74 13.97 1.18
N LEU A 92 -9.42 12.78 1.73
CA LEU A 92 -8.33 11.93 1.26
C LEU A 92 -8.90 10.89 0.28
N GLY A 93 -8.74 11.12 -1.02
CA GLY A 93 -9.26 10.23 -2.07
C GLY A 93 -8.17 9.47 -2.83
N ILE A 94 -8.45 8.20 -3.15
CA ILE A 94 -7.62 7.35 -4.03
C ILE A 94 -8.50 6.85 -5.18
N ARG A 95 -8.03 7.01 -6.41
CA ARG A 95 -8.69 6.51 -7.63
C ARG A 95 -8.10 5.17 -8.03
N LEU A 96 -8.95 4.20 -8.29
CA LEU A 96 -8.58 2.82 -8.58
C LEU A 96 -9.38 2.31 -9.77
N THR A 97 -8.74 1.60 -10.68
CA THR A 97 -9.45 0.84 -11.73
C THR A 97 -9.83 -0.56 -11.26
N ASP A 98 -9.06 -1.10 -10.30
CA ASP A 98 -9.25 -2.43 -9.75
C ASP A 98 -10.30 -2.45 -8.63
N ARG A 99 -11.35 -3.25 -8.82
CA ARG A 99 -12.45 -3.43 -7.86
C ARG A 99 -12.02 -4.20 -6.62
N GLU A 100 -11.18 -5.23 -6.77
CA GLU A 100 -10.74 -6.04 -5.64
C GLU A 100 -9.85 -5.21 -4.71
N PHE A 101 -8.96 -4.40 -5.27
CA PHE A 101 -8.12 -3.50 -4.51
C PHE A 101 -8.92 -2.39 -3.82
N ALA A 102 -9.98 -1.88 -4.46
CA ALA A 102 -10.92 -0.99 -3.79
C ALA A 102 -11.57 -1.66 -2.57
N ALA A 103 -11.99 -2.93 -2.68
CA ALA A 103 -12.54 -3.68 -1.56
C ALA A 103 -11.50 -3.92 -0.44
N VAL A 104 -10.24 -4.20 -0.80
CA VAL A 104 -9.13 -4.31 0.15
C VAL A 104 -8.98 -3.04 0.97
N LEU A 105 -9.02 -1.86 0.34
CA LEU A 105 -8.89 -0.58 1.06
C LEU A 105 -10.10 -0.28 1.93
N VAL A 106 -11.31 -0.57 1.45
CA VAL A 106 -12.54 -0.40 2.25
C VAL A 106 -12.48 -1.26 3.50
N ARG A 107 -12.13 -2.55 3.37
CA ARG A 107 -11.97 -3.46 4.52
C ARG A 107 -10.79 -3.07 5.40
N GLY A 108 -9.71 -2.58 4.81
CA GLY A 108 -8.56 -2.05 5.53
C GLY A 108 -8.92 -0.85 6.41
N ALA A 109 -9.74 0.09 5.92
CA ALA A 109 -10.18 1.23 6.72
C ALA A 109 -11.04 0.80 7.92
N VAL A 110 -11.93 -0.19 7.73
CA VAL A 110 -12.70 -0.77 8.83
C VAL A 110 -11.78 -1.37 9.91
N LEU A 111 -10.70 -2.07 9.51
CA LEU A 111 -9.71 -2.61 10.45
C LEU A 111 -8.86 -1.54 11.16
N LEU A 112 -8.81 -0.33 10.60
CA LEU A 112 -8.17 0.84 11.19
C LEU A 112 -9.18 1.74 11.91
N GLU A 113 -10.44 1.30 12.03
CA GLU A 113 -11.55 2.02 12.66
C GLU A 113 -11.79 3.40 12.01
N VAL A 114 -11.65 3.48 10.68
CA VAL A 114 -11.84 4.69 9.90
C VAL A 114 -13.07 4.56 8.99
N PRO A 115 -14.06 5.47 9.09
CA PRO A 115 -15.14 5.58 8.13
C PRO A 115 -14.61 5.85 6.71
N VAL A 116 -15.10 5.08 5.74
CA VAL A 116 -14.67 5.19 4.34
C VAL A 116 -15.87 5.14 3.41
N LEU A 117 -15.80 5.93 2.36
CA LEU A 117 -16.80 5.96 1.28
C LEU A 117 -16.19 5.39 0.01
N LEU A 118 -16.91 4.47 -0.62
CA LEU A 118 -16.62 3.98 -1.96
C LEU A 118 -17.61 4.60 -2.94
N ARG A 119 -17.11 5.37 -3.90
CA ARG A 119 -17.93 5.95 -4.97
C ARG A 119 -17.53 5.34 -6.31
N PRO A 120 -18.47 4.74 -7.06
CA PRO A 120 -18.21 4.42 -8.45
C PRO A 120 -18.15 5.71 -9.29
N GLY A 121 -17.26 5.74 -10.27
CA GLY A 121 -17.16 6.80 -11.27
C GLY A 121 -16.93 6.21 -12.66
N ALA A 122 -16.82 7.05 -13.69
CA ALA A 122 -16.57 6.60 -15.05
C ALA A 122 -15.23 5.83 -15.13
N GLY A 123 -15.32 4.50 -15.25
CA GLY A 123 -14.18 3.58 -15.37
C GLY A 123 -13.28 3.45 -14.14
N CYS A 124 -13.68 3.97 -12.97
CA CYS A 124 -12.87 3.87 -11.75
C CYS A 124 -13.71 3.90 -10.48
N PHE A 125 -13.11 3.45 -9.39
CA PHE A 125 -13.60 3.54 -8.02
C PHE A 125 -12.82 4.62 -7.29
N VAL A 126 -13.53 5.44 -6.51
CA VAL A 126 -12.93 6.41 -5.61
C VAL A 126 -13.16 5.94 -4.18
N VAL A 127 -12.09 5.56 -3.50
CA VAL A 127 -12.10 5.30 -2.06
C VAL A 127 -11.71 6.59 -1.37
N SER A 128 -12.60 7.13 -0.54
CA SER A 128 -12.38 8.43 0.12
C SER A 128 -12.66 8.36 1.61
N VAL A 129 -11.80 9.01 2.38
CA VAL A 129 -11.95 9.25 3.81
C VAL A 129 -12.22 10.74 4.03
N ALA A 130 -13.09 11.05 4.99
CA ALA A 130 -13.37 12.44 5.37
C ALA A 130 -12.09 13.11 5.91
N ASP A 131 -11.97 14.43 5.71
CA ASP A 131 -10.87 15.19 6.31
C ASP A 131 -11.03 15.31 7.84
N GLY A 132 -9.94 15.67 8.52
CA GLY A 132 -9.88 15.71 9.98
C GLY A 132 -9.39 14.40 10.61
N PRO A 133 -9.95 13.96 11.75
CA PRO A 133 -9.35 12.90 12.58
C PRO A 133 -9.23 11.55 11.86
N ASP A 134 -10.17 11.25 10.95
CA ASP A 134 -10.18 10.03 10.16
C ASP A 134 -9.02 9.97 9.15
N ARG A 135 -8.78 11.10 8.46
CA ARG A 135 -7.63 11.27 7.58
C ARG A 135 -6.34 11.18 8.39
N ASP A 136 -6.26 11.85 9.53
CA ASP A 136 -5.06 11.85 10.36
C ASP A 136 -4.75 10.46 10.90
N ARG A 137 -5.76 9.67 11.24
CA ARG A 137 -5.59 8.25 11.62
C ARG A 137 -5.05 7.40 10.49
N ILE A 138 -5.55 7.55 9.26
CA ILE A 138 -4.96 6.89 8.09
C ILE A 138 -3.52 7.36 7.89
N LEU A 139 -3.26 8.67 7.89
CA LEU A 139 -1.91 9.20 7.68
C LEU A 139 -0.91 8.76 8.77
N HIS A 140 -1.36 8.69 10.02
CA HIS A 140 -0.56 8.19 11.13
C HIS A 140 -0.28 6.69 10.96
N SER A 141 -1.29 5.87 10.71
CA SER A 141 -1.13 4.42 10.54
C SER A 141 -0.26 4.04 9.33
N VAL A 142 -0.32 4.82 8.24
CA VAL A 142 0.53 4.60 7.06
C VAL A 142 1.91 5.22 7.20
N THR A 143 2.22 5.95 8.27
CA THR A 143 3.59 6.39 8.51
C THR A 143 4.44 5.16 8.85
N LEU A 144 5.59 5.02 8.22
CA LEU A 144 6.58 4.04 8.67
C LEU A 144 7.30 4.69 9.83
N ASP A 145 7.40 4.02 10.97
CA ASP A 145 8.51 4.34 11.87
C ASP A 145 9.79 4.21 11.04
N PRO A 146 10.69 5.21 11.09
CA PRO A 146 11.99 5.07 10.46
C PRO A 146 12.59 3.79 11.02
N ALA A 147 12.79 2.81 10.15
CA ALA A 147 13.18 1.49 10.57
C ALA A 147 14.45 1.61 11.42
N THR A 148 14.39 1.17 12.67
CA THR A 148 15.55 0.61 13.37
C THR A 148 15.93 -0.66 12.60
N GLY A 149 16.57 -0.48 11.44
CA GLY A 149 17.27 -1.56 10.76
C GLY A 149 18.60 -1.79 11.48
N PRO A 150 19.06 -3.04 11.62
CA PRO A 150 20.43 -3.28 12.03
C PRO A 150 21.36 -2.62 11.01
N GLY A 151 22.30 -1.82 11.52
CA GLY A 151 23.20 -1.01 10.71
C GLY A 151 23.89 -1.85 9.65
N VAL A 152 23.75 -1.41 8.39
CA VAL A 152 24.78 -1.69 7.40
C VAL A 152 25.92 -0.74 7.78
N ALA A 153 26.88 -1.27 8.54
CA ALA A 153 28.16 -0.62 8.72
C ALA A 153 28.74 -0.37 7.33
N ALA A 154 28.95 0.91 7.00
CA ALA A 154 29.78 1.30 5.88
C ALA A 154 31.19 0.77 6.17
N VAL A 155 31.62 -0.25 5.43
CA VAL A 155 33.03 -0.63 5.36
C VAL A 155 33.65 0.28 4.31
N GLY A 156 34.49 1.19 4.78
CA GLY A 156 35.49 1.88 3.96
C GLY A 156 36.72 1.02 3.75
#